data_AF-A0A485P7N9-F1
#
_entry.id   AF-A0A485P7N9-F1
#
_cell.length_a   1.000
_cell.length_b   1.000
_cell.length_c   1.000
_cell.angle_alpha   90.00
_cell.angle_beta   90.00
_cell.angle_gamma   90.00
#
_symmetry.space_group_name_H-M   'P 1'
#
loop_
_entity.id
_entity.type
_entity.pdbx_description
1 polymer ?
#
loop_
_entity_poly.entity_id
_entity_poly.type
_entity_poly.pdbx_seq_one_letter_code
_entity_poly.pdbx_strand_id
1 'polypeptide(L)'
;MCSSVFSTQCTPWRKNACCSHNTSQELHKDPSLLYNFNLDHCGKIEPACKRHFIQDNCLYECSPNLGPWIQEVNQSWRKERFLDVPLCKEDCQQWWEDCRTSYTCKNNWHKGWDWSSGSNKCPAGATCRTFETYFPTPAALCEGIWSHSYKLSNYSRGSGRCIQMWFDPAQGNPNEE
;
A
#
# COMPACT_ATOMS: atom_id res chain seq x y z
N MET A 1 -19.27 -24.57 12.55
CA MET A 1 -19.00 -23.60 11.46
C MET A 1 -17.75 -22.83 11.83
N CYS A 2 -16.60 -23.17 11.26
CA CYS A 2 -15.37 -22.38 11.48
C CYS A 2 -15.40 -21.19 10.52
N SER A 3 -15.85 -20.04 11.00
CA SER A 3 -15.67 -18.78 10.29
C SER A 3 -14.21 -18.36 10.42
N SER A 4 -13.40 -18.63 9.40
CA SER A 4 -12.08 -18.02 9.24
C SER A 4 -12.27 -16.52 8.98
N VAL A 5 -12.02 -15.70 10.00
CA VAL A 5 -12.23 -14.24 9.95
C VAL A 5 -11.05 -13.59 9.22
N PHE A 6 -11.19 -13.39 7.91
CA PHE A 6 -10.35 -12.40 7.19
C PHE A 6 -10.41 -11.06 7.93
N SER A 7 -9.25 -10.42 8.12
CA SER A 7 -9.20 -9.12 8.76
C SER A 7 -9.96 -8.07 7.95
N THR A 8 -10.59 -7.11 8.64
CA THR A 8 -11.66 -6.24 8.11
C THR A 8 -11.33 -5.57 6.78
N GLN A 9 -10.11 -5.04 6.60
CA GLN A 9 -9.72 -4.33 5.38
C GLN A 9 -9.43 -5.26 4.19
N CYS A 10 -8.95 -6.49 4.43
CA CYS A 10 -8.69 -7.46 3.36
C CYS A 10 -9.95 -8.31 3.02
N THR A 11 -11.04 -8.17 3.77
CA THR A 11 -12.29 -8.90 3.48
C THR A 11 -12.84 -8.71 2.06
N PRO A 12 -12.64 -7.58 1.35
CA PRO A 12 -13.18 -7.42 0.02
C PRO A 12 -12.70 -8.47 -0.99
N TRP A 13 -11.51 -9.04 -0.80
CA TRP A 13 -10.95 -10.09 -1.66
C TRP A 13 -11.33 -11.52 -1.26
N ARG A 14 -12.13 -11.72 -0.19
CA ARG A 14 -12.41 -13.07 0.37
C ARG A 14 -12.95 -14.07 -0.67
N LYS A 15 -13.69 -13.62 -1.69
CA LYS A 15 -14.26 -14.49 -2.73
C LYS A 15 -13.18 -15.09 -3.65
N ASN A 16 -12.13 -14.33 -3.95
CA ASN A 16 -11.02 -14.73 -4.82
C ASN A 16 -9.78 -13.90 -4.45
N ALA A 17 -8.82 -14.53 -3.75
CA ALA A 17 -7.62 -13.85 -3.24
C ALA A 17 -6.35 -14.67 -3.52
N CYS A 18 -5.25 -13.95 -3.75
CA CYS A 18 -3.90 -14.52 -3.79
C CYS A 18 -3.28 -14.71 -2.38
N CYS A 19 -3.79 -13.99 -1.38
CA CYS A 19 -3.26 -14.04 -0.02
C CYS A 19 -3.89 -15.15 0.82
N SER A 20 -3.13 -15.63 1.82
CA SER A 20 -3.67 -16.54 2.84
C SER A 20 -4.41 -15.77 3.94
N HIS A 21 -5.24 -16.47 4.72
CA HIS A 21 -5.86 -15.92 5.92
C HIS A 21 -4.82 -15.37 6.91
N ASN A 22 -3.72 -16.11 7.13
CA ASN A 22 -2.64 -15.68 8.02
C ASN A 22 -2.01 -14.37 7.53
N THR A 23 -1.73 -14.27 6.22
CA THR A 23 -1.24 -13.04 5.59
C THR A 23 -2.19 -11.87 5.90
N SER A 24 -3.50 -12.05 5.69
CA SER A 24 -4.49 -11.00 5.95
C SER A 24 -4.51 -10.50 7.40
N GLN A 25 -4.24 -11.38 8.37
CA GLN A 25 -4.17 -11.03 9.79
C GLN A 25 -2.85 -10.33 10.14
N GLU A 26 -1.73 -10.84 9.63
CA GLU A 26 -0.41 -10.27 9.87
C GLU A 26 -0.29 -8.83 9.33
N LEU A 27 -0.94 -8.51 8.21
CA LEU A 27 -0.94 -7.16 7.63
C LEU A 27 -1.55 -6.07 8.53
N HIS A 28 -2.34 -6.47 9.53
CA HIS A 28 -2.98 -5.53 10.47
C HIS A 28 -2.22 -5.40 11.79
N LYS A 29 -1.15 -6.18 12.00
CA LYS A 29 -0.30 -6.11 13.19
C LYS A 29 0.75 -5.01 13.03
N ASP A 30 1.20 -4.48 14.16
CA ASP A 30 2.23 -3.45 14.21
C ASP A 30 3.29 -3.79 15.27
N PRO A 31 4.53 -4.15 14.86
CA PRO A 31 4.96 -4.36 13.46
C PRO A 31 4.36 -5.64 12.86
N SER A 32 4.14 -5.64 11.53
CA SER A 32 3.77 -6.86 10.80
C SER A 32 4.98 -7.74 10.60
N LEU A 33 4.87 -9.05 10.85
CA LEU A 33 5.96 -9.99 10.61
C LEU A 33 6.24 -10.24 9.13
N LEU A 34 5.33 -9.87 8.22
CA LEU A 34 5.49 -10.07 6.77
C LEU A 34 6.62 -9.22 6.20
N TYR A 35 6.74 -7.97 6.66
CA TYR A 35 7.71 -7.01 6.14
C TYR A 35 8.65 -6.46 7.22
N ASN A 36 8.33 -6.70 8.49
CA ASN A 36 8.95 -6.06 9.65
C ASN A 36 9.06 -4.53 9.49
N PHE A 37 8.04 -3.93 8.86
CA PHE A 37 8.04 -2.53 8.47
C PHE A 37 7.32 -1.67 9.52
N ASN A 38 8.05 -0.70 10.05
CA ASN A 38 7.59 0.29 11.01
C ASN A 38 6.99 1.51 10.29
N LEU A 39 5.67 1.67 10.40
CA LEU A 39 4.96 2.86 9.92
C LEU A 39 5.19 4.08 10.82
N ASP A 40 5.60 3.87 12.08
CA ASP A 40 5.85 4.91 13.08
C ASP A 40 7.31 5.41 13.10
N HIS A 41 8.03 5.32 11.97
CA HIS A 41 9.46 5.67 11.88
C HIS A 41 9.76 7.16 12.14
N CYS A 42 8.75 8.03 12.12
CA CYS A 42 8.84 9.45 12.47
C CYS A 42 7.87 9.86 13.59
N GLY A 43 7.56 8.92 14.49
CA GLY A 43 6.49 9.06 15.48
C GLY A 43 5.21 8.39 15.01
N LYS A 44 4.19 8.37 15.88
CA LYS A 44 2.94 7.64 15.62
C LYS A 44 2.23 8.17 14.38
N ILE A 45 1.99 7.32 13.40
CA ILE A 45 1.23 7.65 12.21
C ILE A 45 -0.25 7.82 12.55
N GLU A 46 -0.92 8.75 11.88
CA GLU A 46 -2.35 8.95 12.11
C GLU A 46 -3.15 7.72 11.66
N PRO A 47 -4.17 7.26 12.41
CA PRO A 47 -4.98 6.10 12.03
C PRO A 47 -5.63 6.22 10.65
N ALA A 48 -6.04 7.44 10.26
CA ALA A 48 -6.62 7.73 8.94
C ALA A 48 -5.60 7.53 7.81
N CYS A 49 -4.31 7.77 8.07
CA CYS A 49 -3.23 7.50 7.13
C CYS A 49 -2.86 6.01 7.13
N LYS A 50 -2.73 5.41 8.32
CA LYS A 50 -2.34 4.00 8.50
C LYS A 50 -3.23 3.03 7.74
N ARG A 51 -4.55 3.25 7.74
CA ARG A 51 -5.50 2.39 7.03
C ARG A 51 -5.18 2.29 5.53
N HIS A 52 -4.68 3.34 4.89
CA HIS A 52 -4.35 3.27 3.47
C HIS A 52 -3.15 2.36 3.20
N PHE A 53 -2.15 2.37 4.07
CA PHE A 53 -1.03 1.43 3.96
C PHE A 53 -1.45 -0.03 4.20
N ILE A 54 -2.40 -0.27 5.10
CA ILE A 54 -2.97 -1.61 5.32
C ILE A 54 -3.78 -2.05 4.09
N GLN A 55 -4.62 -1.16 3.54
CA GLN A 55 -5.41 -1.44 2.35
C GLN A 55 -4.54 -1.68 1.10
N ASP A 56 -3.47 -0.90 0.94
CA ASP A 56 -2.45 -1.08 -0.10
C ASP A 56 -1.81 -2.47 0.00
N ASN A 57 -1.41 -2.88 1.20
CA ASN A 57 -0.90 -4.22 1.41
C ASN A 57 -1.96 -5.31 1.12
N CYS A 58 -3.24 -5.09 1.46
CA CYS A 58 -4.30 -6.02 1.09
C CYS A 58 -4.45 -6.12 -0.44
N LEU A 59 -4.44 -5.00 -1.16
CA LEU A 59 -4.49 -5.00 -2.63
C LEU A 59 -3.29 -5.75 -3.20
N TYR A 60 -2.09 -5.44 -2.72
CA TYR A 60 -0.85 -6.02 -3.18
C TYR A 60 -0.76 -7.54 -2.94
N GLU A 61 -1.11 -8.00 -1.72
CA GLU A 61 -1.00 -9.42 -1.36
C GLU A 61 -2.20 -10.23 -1.86
N CYS A 62 -3.39 -9.65 -1.90
CA CYS A 62 -4.62 -10.41 -2.11
C CYS A 62 -5.21 -10.28 -3.51
N SER A 63 -4.92 -9.23 -4.28
CA SER A 63 -5.61 -9.01 -5.55
C SER A 63 -5.16 -9.99 -6.64
N PRO A 64 -6.09 -10.77 -7.23
CA PRO A 64 -5.78 -11.60 -8.40
C PRO A 64 -5.79 -10.78 -9.71
N ASN A 65 -6.14 -9.50 -9.66
CA ASN A 65 -6.41 -8.68 -10.85
C ASN A 65 -5.24 -7.75 -11.24
N LEU A 66 -4.06 -7.93 -10.62
CA LEU A 66 -2.88 -7.10 -10.91
C LEU A 66 -1.97 -7.69 -12.00
N GLY A 67 -2.32 -8.85 -12.56
CA GLY A 67 -1.56 -9.58 -13.57
C GLY A 67 -0.98 -8.72 -14.71
N PRO A 68 -1.76 -7.83 -15.35
CA PRO A 68 -1.26 -6.99 -16.46
C PRO A 68 -0.08 -6.08 -16.11
N TRP A 69 0.16 -5.81 -14.83
CA TRP A 69 1.21 -4.90 -14.34
C TRP A 69 2.33 -5.63 -13.61
N ILE A 70 2.32 -6.97 -13.62
CA ILE A 70 3.42 -7.77 -13.10
C ILE A 70 4.59 -7.70 -14.07
N GLN A 71 5.76 -7.32 -13.57
CA GLN A 71 7.02 -7.31 -14.32
C GLN A 71 8.09 -8.08 -13.56
N GLU A 72 8.87 -8.88 -14.28
CA GLU A 72 10.03 -9.56 -13.69
C GLU A 72 11.07 -8.54 -13.21
N VAL A 73 11.56 -8.75 -11.99
CA VAL A 73 12.69 -8.03 -11.42
C VAL A 73 13.70 -9.03 -10.89
N ASN A 74 14.95 -8.92 -11.37
CA ASN A 74 16.05 -9.78 -10.92
C ASN A 74 16.60 -9.29 -9.57
N GLN A 75 15.79 -9.30 -8.52
CA GLN A 75 16.18 -8.97 -7.15
C GLN A 75 16.29 -10.23 -6.29
N SER A 76 17.21 -10.23 -5.32
CA SER A 76 17.50 -11.41 -4.48
C SER A 76 16.30 -11.90 -3.65
N TRP A 77 15.33 -11.03 -3.38
CA TRP A 77 14.20 -11.31 -2.49
C TRP A 77 12.83 -11.32 -3.20
N ARG A 78 12.77 -10.98 -4.49
CA ARG A 78 11.53 -10.97 -5.27
C ARG A 78 11.81 -11.13 -6.76
N LYS A 79 11.10 -12.07 -7.41
CA LYS A 79 11.23 -12.34 -8.86
C LYS A 79 10.38 -11.43 -9.73
N GLU A 80 9.28 -10.90 -9.21
CA GLU A 80 8.31 -10.12 -9.97
C GLU A 80 7.76 -9.00 -9.10
N ARG A 81 7.50 -7.81 -9.64
CA ARG A 81 6.79 -6.74 -8.94
C ARG A 81 5.73 -6.08 -9.78
N PHE A 82 4.82 -5.37 -9.12
CA PHE A 82 3.92 -4.48 -9.82
C PHE A 82 4.68 -3.23 -10.29
N LEU A 83 4.39 -2.79 -11.51
CA LEU A 83 4.85 -1.53 -12.06
C LEU A 83 3.70 -0.81 -12.75
N ASP A 84 3.55 0.48 -12.45
CA ASP A 84 2.59 1.38 -13.09
C ASP A 84 1.12 0.90 -13.05
N VAL A 85 0.70 0.25 -11.96
CA VAL A 85 -0.71 -0.08 -11.72
C VAL A 85 -1.53 1.22 -11.73
N PRO A 86 -2.56 1.36 -12.57
CA PRO A 86 -3.27 2.63 -12.78
C PRO A 86 -4.24 2.88 -11.62
N LEU A 87 -3.75 3.36 -10.49
CA LEU A 87 -4.56 3.63 -9.31
C LEU A 87 -5.59 4.73 -9.61
N CYS A 88 -6.85 4.51 -9.24
CA CYS A 88 -7.90 5.50 -9.45
C CYS A 88 -7.57 6.83 -8.76
N LYS A 89 -8.01 7.92 -9.41
CA LYS A 89 -7.72 9.29 -8.97
C LYS A 89 -8.12 9.53 -7.52
N GLU A 90 -9.32 9.12 -7.13
CA GLU A 90 -9.86 9.39 -5.79
C GLU A 90 -9.18 8.55 -4.71
N ASP A 91 -8.79 7.30 -5.01
CA ASP A 91 -8.05 6.44 -4.06
C ASP A 91 -6.69 7.06 -3.71
N CYS A 92 -5.97 7.56 -4.73
CA CYS A 92 -4.70 8.24 -4.52
C CYS A 92 -4.86 9.58 -3.80
N GLN A 93 -5.85 10.38 -4.19
CA GLN A 93 -6.14 11.67 -3.56
C GLN A 93 -6.47 11.48 -2.07
N GLN A 94 -7.36 10.56 -1.73
CA GLN A 94 -7.77 10.34 -0.34
C GLN A 94 -6.63 9.80 0.51
N TRP A 95 -5.79 8.91 -0.04
CA TRP A 95 -4.58 8.45 0.66
C TRP A 95 -3.66 9.63 1.00
N TRP A 96 -3.39 10.50 0.03
CA TRP A 96 -2.55 11.67 0.25
C TRP A 96 -3.15 12.64 1.29
N GLU A 97 -4.44 12.94 1.20
CA GLU A 97 -5.13 13.85 2.12
C GLU A 97 -5.09 13.34 3.56
N ASP A 98 -5.40 12.05 3.78
CA ASP A 98 -5.43 11.45 5.11
C ASP A 98 -4.02 11.33 5.72
N CYS A 99 -2.97 11.29 4.89
CA CYS A 99 -1.58 11.24 5.32
C CYS A 99 -0.91 12.61 5.45
N ARG A 100 -1.50 13.68 4.92
CA ARG A 100 -0.85 14.99 4.74
C ARG A 100 -0.15 15.52 6.00
N THR A 101 -0.76 15.32 7.17
CA THR A 101 -0.25 15.79 8.48
C THR A 101 0.61 14.77 9.23
N SER A 102 0.69 13.52 8.74
CA SER A 102 1.63 12.53 9.28
C SER A 102 3.07 12.91 8.91
N TYR A 103 4.05 12.22 9.49
CA TYR A 103 5.47 12.52 9.28
C TYR A 103 6.20 11.35 8.63
N THR A 104 7.19 11.67 7.79
CA THR A 104 8.14 10.71 7.24
C THR A 104 9.51 11.37 7.07
N CYS A 105 10.52 10.58 6.78
CA CYS A 105 11.88 11.05 6.50
C CYS A 105 12.36 10.68 5.09
N LYS A 106 11.51 10.04 4.28
CA LYS A 106 11.86 9.51 2.95
C LYS A 106 10.67 9.63 1.99
N ASN A 107 10.99 9.92 0.73
CA ASN A 107 10.03 9.91 -0.39
C ASN A 107 10.05 8.59 -1.20
N ASN A 108 10.86 7.62 -0.80
CA ASN A 108 10.91 6.28 -1.38
C ASN A 108 11.12 5.28 -0.26
N TRP A 109 10.10 4.47 0.00
CA TRP A 109 10.04 3.52 1.11
C TRP A 109 10.47 2.12 0.70
N HIS A 110 10.73 1.89 -0.58
CA HIS A 110 11.19 0.60 -1.09
C HIS A 110 12.67 0.34 -0.79
N LYS A 111 13.49 1.39 -0.62
CA LYS A 111 14.95 1.27 -0.42
C LYS A 111 15.56 2.37 0.43
N GLY A 112 16.75 2.10 0.96
CA GLY A 112 17.59 3.09 1.66
C GLY A 112 17.09 3.44 3.06
N TRP A 113 16.50 2.47 3.76
CA TRP A 113 16.27 2.52 5.20
C TRP A 113 17.51 2.00 5.95
N ASP A 114 17.68 2.43 7.20
CA ASP A 114 18.58 1.77 8.13
C ASP A 114 17.85 0.59 8.78
N TRP A 115 18.38 -0.62 8.64
CA TRP A 115 17.83 -1.87 9.17
C TRP A 115 18.67 -2.45 10.31
N SER A 116 19.67 -1.73 10.81
CA SER A 116 20.62 -2.22 11.82
C SER A 116 19.96 -2.71 13.13
N SER A 117 18.77 -2.19 13.45
CA SER A 117 17.99 -2.60 14.63
C SER A 117 16.92 -3.67 14.35
N GLY A 118 16.91 -4.28 13.17
CA GLY A 118 15.93 -5.30 12.77
C GLY A 118 14.68 -4.74 12.08
N SER A 119 14.22 -3.53 12.41
CA SER A 119 13.17 -2.80 11.70
C SER A 119 13.71 -1.56 10.99
N ASN A 120 12.97 -1.03 10.01
CA ASN A 120 13.36 0.17 9.27
C ASN A 120 13.37 1.42 10.15
N LYS A 121 14.47 2.17 10.06
CA LYS A 121 14.67 3.49 10.67
C LYS A 121 15.14 4.50 9.64
N CYS A 122 14.87 5.77 9.93
CA CYS A 122 15.37 6.86 9.12
C CYS A 122 16.91 6.79 9.02
N PRO A 123 17.49 6.80 7.81
CA PRO A 123 18.93 6.74 7.64
C PRO A 123 19.59 8.04 8.14
N ALA A 124 20.90 7.98 8.39
CA ALA A 124 21.67 9.14 8.82
C ALA A 124 21.46 10.35 7.88
N GLY A 125 21.20 11.52 8.47
CA GLY A 125 20.95 12.77 7.74
C GLY A 125 19.51 12.95 7.23
N ALA A 126 18.68 11.91 7.24
CA ALA A 126 17.25 12.06 6.93
C ALA A 126 16.51 12.66 8.12
N THR A 127 15.71 13.70 7.88
CA THR A 127 14.99 14.43 8.92
C THR A 127 13.50 14.16 8.80
N CYS A 128 12.83 13.88 9.92
CA CYS A 128 11.37 13.76 9.92
C CYS A 128 10.72 15.11 9.61
N ARG A 129 9.87 15.12 8.58
CA ARG A 129 9.03 16.25 8.17
C ARG A 129 7.65 15.74 7.80
N THR A 130 6.70 16.65 7.59
CA THR A 130 5.35 16.28 7.15
C THR A 130 5.40 15.50 5.83
N PHE A 131 4.46 14.58 5.64
CA PHE A 131 4.28 13.84 4.39
C PHE A 131 4.23 14.79 3.19
N GLU A 132 3.52 15.92 3.29
CA GLU A 132 3.44 16.94 2.24
C GLU A 132 4.81 17.49 1.80
N THR A 133 5.82 17.51 2.69
CA THR A 133 7.18 17.95 2.33
C THR A 133 7.90 16.94 1.44
N TYR A 134 7.70 15.64 1.69
CA TYR A 134 8.33 14.57 0.90
C TYR A 134 7.48 14.16 -0.31
N PHE A 135 6.18 14.39 -0.23
CA PHE A 135 5.17 14.06 -1.21
C PHE A 135 4.26 15.29 -1.45
N PRO A 136 4.71 16.27 -2.25
CA PRO A 136 4.00 17.54 -2.42
C PRO A 136 2.66 17.42 -3.16
N THR A 137 2.40 16.29 -3.82
CA THR A 137 1.16 16.02 -4.55
C THR A 137 0.71 14.58 -4.33
N PRO A 138 -0.57 14.25 -4.58
CA PRO A 138 -1.05 12.87 -4.56
C PRO A 138 -0.22 11.94 -5.46
N ALA A 139 0.08 12.38 -6.68
CA ALA A 139 0.94 11.62 -7.60
C ALA A 139 2.32 11.35 -7.01
N ALA A 140 2.94 12.35 -6.35
CA ALA A 140 4.24 12.15 -5.71
C ALA A 140 4.20 11.06 -4.64
N LEU A 141 3.10 10.96 -3.88
CA LEU A 141 2.89 9.87 -2.91
C LEU A 141 2.71 8.52 -3.63
N CYS A 142 1.64 8.37 -4.41
CA CYS A 142 1.22 7.07 -4.93
C CYS A 142 2.27 6.47 -5.88
N GLU A 143 2.92 7.29 -6.70
CA GLU A 143 3.94 6.85 -7.63
C GLU A 143 5.31 6.71 -6.96
N GLY A 144 5.65 7.62 -6.04
CA GLY A 144 6.99 7.69 -5.45
C GLY A 144 7.24 6.69 -4.33
N ILE A 145 6.26 6.51 -3.42
CA ILE A 145 6.47 5.82 -2.14
C ILE A 145 6.98 4.39 -2.34
N TRP A 146 6.42 3.66 -3.32
CA TRP A 146 6.79 2.29 -3.64
C TRP A 146 7.57 2.13 -4.94
N SER A 147 8.28 3.18 -5.40
CA SER A 147 9.10 3.15 -6.62
C SER A 147 8.32 2.73 -7.87
N HIS A 148 7.28 3.49 -8.23
CA HIS A 148 6.42 3.27 -9.38
C HIS A 148 5.65 1.94 -9.35
N SER A 149 5.31 1.42 -8.16
CA SER A 149 4.31 0.35 -8.08
C SER A 149 2.97 0.80 -8.68
N TYR A 150 2.60 2.06 -8.43
CA TYR A 150 1.43 2.70 -9.01
C TYR A 150 1.83 3.82 -9.97
N LYS A 151 0.91 4.09 -10.89
CA LYS A 151 0.83 5.29 -11.70
C LYS A 151 -0.53 5.92 -11.47
N LEU A 152 -0.59 7.21 -11.17
CA LEU A 152 -1.87 7.88 -10.94
C LEU A 152 -2.66 7.90 -12.26
N SER A 153 -3.86 7.32 -12.23
CA SER A 153 -4.80 7.41 -13.34
C SER A 153 -5.57 8.72 -13.29
N ASN A 154 -5.89 9.28 -14.46
CA ASN A 154 -6.83 10.40 -14.57
C ASN A 154 -8.30 9.95 -14.52
N TYR A 155 -8.54 8.64 -14.56
CA TYR A 155 -9.88 8.08 -14.47
C TYR A 155 -10.36 8.01 -13.02
N SER A 156 -11.65 8.27 -12.86
CA SER A 156 -12.33 8.17 -11.57
C SER A 156 -12.76 6.75 -11.25
N ARG A 157 -12.94 6.49 -9.96
CA ARG A 157 -13.57 5.27 -9.42
C ARG A 157 -14.84 4.88 -10.19
N GLY A 158 -14.99 3.59 -10.48
CA GLY A 158 -16.14 3.03 -11.21
C GLY A 158 -16.09 3.20 -12.74
N SER A 159 -15.01 3.75 -13.31
CA SER A 159 -14.91 3.90 -14.77
C SER A 159 -14.54 2.62 -15.53
N GLY A 160 -14.12 1.56 -14.84
CA GLY A 160 -13.52 0.36 -15.46
C GLY A 160 -12.18 0.63 -16.17
N ARG A 161 -11.44 1.68 -15.77
CA ARG A 161 -10.17 2.10 -16.42
C ARG A 161 -9.05 2.43 -15.43
N CYS A 162 -9.26 2.10 -14.17
CA CYS A 162 -8.30 2.28 -13.09
C CYS A 162 -8.58 1.25 -12.00
N ILE A 163 -7.55 0.89 -11.26
CA ILE A 163 -7.62 -0.03 -10.13
C ILE A 163 -8.11 0.73 -8.90
N GLN A 164 -9.13 0.18 -8.25
CA GLN A 164 -9.64 0.65 -6.98
C GLN A 164 -9.02 -0.17 -5.85
N MET A 165 -8.36 0.53 -4.92
CA MET A 165 -7.82 -0.04 -3.70
C MET A 165 -8.91 -0.20 -2.64
N TRP A 166 -9.87 0.72 -2.61
CA TRP A 166 -11.06 0.65 -1.78
C TRP A 166 -12.28 0.25 -2.61
N PHE A 167 -13.10 -0.70 -2.17
CA PHE A 167 -14.38 -1.00 -2.81
C PHE A 167 -15.32 -1.74 -1.84
N ASP A 168 -16.62 -1.67 -2.12
CA ASP A 168 -17.63 -2.38 -1.35
C ASP A 168 -17.81 -3.80 -1.94
N PRO A 169 -17.43 -4.87 -1.22
CA PRO A 169 -17.56 -6.23 -1.74
C PRO A 169 -19.00 -6.70 -1.95
N ALA A 170 -20.00 -6.01 -1.39
CA ALA A 170 -21.40 -6.26 -1.68
C ALA A 170 -21.77 -5.92 -3.13
N GLN A 171 -21.03 -5.00 -3.76
CA GLN A 171 -21.22 -4.55 -5.13
C GLN A 171 -20.32 -5.28 -6.14
N GLY A 172 -19.54 -6.26 -5.69
CA GLY A 172 -18.57 -6.98 -6.52
C GLY A 172 -17.17 -6.34 -6.49
N ASN A 173 -16.21 -7.02 -7.12
CA ASN A 173 -14.84 -6.52 -7.26
C ASN A 173 -14.73 -5.76 -8.59
N PRO A 174 -14.60 -4.42 -8.57
CA PRO A 174 -14.59 -3.62 -9.79
C PRO A 174 -13.29 -3.71 -10.58
N ASN A 175 -12.28 -4.44 -10.07
CA ASN A 175 -11.00 -4.65 -10.76
C ASN A 175 -11.02 -5.89 -11.66
N GLU A 176 -12.13 -6.62 -11.73
CA GLU A 176 -12.30 -7.77 -12.63
C GLU A 176 -12.61 -7.37 -14.08
N GLU A 177 -13.09 -6.14 -14.30
CA GLU A 177 -13.57 -5.60 -15.58
C GLU A 177 -12.53 -4.78 -16.34
#